data_AF-A0AAC9HMW2-F1
#
_entry.id   AF-A0AAC9HMW2-F1
#
_cell.length_a   1.000
_cell.length_b   1.000
_cell.length_c   1.000
_cell.angle_alpha   90.00
_cell.angle_beta   90.00
_cell.angle_gamma   90.00
#
_symmetry.space_group_name_H-M   'P 1'
#
loop_
_entity.id
_entity.type
_entity.pdbx_description
1 polymer ?
#
loop_
_entity_poly.entity_id
_entity_poly.type
_entity_poly.pdbx_seq_one_letter_code
_entity_poly.pdbx_strand_id
1 'polypeptide(L)'
;MNMHRESSPDAAVPEWERRAQDRHPARSFAFYRLFYGRDTAYGPCKAQLELSECRRRLILRPGCVYPFAVLLDRAEVLFLVLGLSGDVRNELRVTRERPRADEPTVAGLTVEQHGRRLGIAVRWGDQEMVMTFSPEQREALVELLRAGLAMFPLPPGEQPSEPTASPAEPAA
;
A
#
# COMPACT_ATOMS: atom_id res chain seq x y z
N MET A 1 -53.36 -14.67 -0.82
CA MET A 1 -53.36 -13.56 -1.80
C MET A 1 -52.11 -12.73 -1.55
N ASN A 2 -51.20 -12.76 -2.52
CA ASN A 2 -49.83 -12.27 -2.43
C ASN A 2 -49.78 -10.74 -2.44
N MET A 3 -49.04 -10.13 -1.51
CA MET A 3 -48.52 -8.78 -1.70
C MET A 3 -47.06 -8.90 -2.14
N HIS A 4 -46.84 -8.85 -3.46
CA HIS A 4 -45.52 -8.63 -4.03
C HIS A 4 -45.12 -7.17 -3.79
N ARG A 5 -44.14 -6.97 -2.91
CA ARG A 5 -43.40 -5.72 -2.81
C ARG A 5 -42.17 -5.88 -3.69
N GLU A 6 -42.24 -5.38 -4.92
CA GLU A 6 -41.10 -5.27 -5.81
C GLU A 6 -40.13 -4.25 -5.23
N SER A 7 -39.06 -4.74 -4.60
CA SER A 7 -37.90 -3.95 -4.23
C SER A 7 -37.14 -3.62 -5.51
N SER A 8 -37.34 -2.40 -6.03
CA SER A 8 -36.61 -1.87 -7.17
C SER A 8 -35.10 -1.82 -6.84
N PRO A 9 -34.19 -2.40 -7.65
CA PRO A 9 -32.76 -2.48 -7.34
C PRO A 9 -31.97 -1.21 -7.71
N ASP A 10 -32.63 -0.11 -8.03
CA ASP A 10 -31.99 1.11 -8.56
C ASP A 10 -32.07 2.31 -7.58
N ALA A 11 -31.88 2.04 -6.28
CA ALA A 11 -31.65 3.11 -5.32
C ALA A 11 -30.26 3.70 -5.60
N ALA A 12 -30.23 4.80 -6.36
CA ALA A 12 -29.02 5.56 -6.65
C ALA A 12 -28.22 5.78 -5.36
N VAL A 13 -27.04 5.17 -5.29
CA VAL A 13 -26.14 5.23 -4.12
C VAL A 13 -25.96 6.70 -3.72
N PRO A 14 -26.31 7.08 -2.47
CA PRO A 14 -26.18 8.45 -1.98
C PRO A 14 -24.78 9.01 -2.23
N GLU A 15 -24.67 10.31 -2.56
CA GLU A 15 -23.36 10.92 -2.89
C GLU A 15 -22.34 10.82 -1.76
N TRP A 16 -22.78 10.79 -0.49
CA TRP A 16 -21.88 10.60 0.64
C TRP A 16 -21.28 9.18 0.67
N GLU A 17 -22.04 8.18 0.21
CA GLU A 17 -21.63 6.78 0.12
C GLU A 17 -20.74 6.56 -1.12
N ARG A 18 -21.01 7.25 -2.23
CA ARG A 18 -20.10 7.33 -3.38
C ARG A 18 -18.77 8.00 -3.03
N ARG A 19 -18.80 9.12 -2.29
CA ARG A 19 -17.56 9.78 -1.80
C ARG A 19 -16.83 8.92 -0.76
N ALA A 20 -17.55 8.10 0.00
CA ALA A 20 -16.95 7.12 0.89
C ALA A 20 -16.30 5.99 0.07
N GLN A 21 -16.93 5.48 -0.99
CA GLN A 21 -16.34 4.48 -1.89
C GLN A 21 -15.15 5.04 -2.69
N ASP A 22 -15.21 6.28 -3.18
CA ASP A 22 -14.08 6.95 -3.85
C ASP A 22 -12.92 7.24 -2.88
N ARG A 23 -13.19 7.31 -1.57
CA ARG A 23 -12.19 7.41 -0.49
C ARG A 23 -11.80 6.07 0.13
N HIS A 24 -12.49 4.98 -0.19
CA HIS A 24 -12.32 3.68 0.44
C HIS A 24 -12.41 2.55 -0.61
N PRO A 25 -11.27 2.05 -1.09
CA PRO A 25 -11.27 0.83 -1.88
C PRO A 25 -11.82 -0.33 -1.05
N ALA A 26 -12.79 -1.08 -1.60
CA ALA A 26 -13.14 -2.39 -1.09
C ALA A 26 -11.87 -3.26 -1.13
N ARG A 27 -11.72 -4.21 -0.19
CA ARG A 27 -10.47 -5.00 -0.08
C ARG A 27 -10.18 -5.71 -1.41
N SER A 28 -9.02 -5.45 -1.99
CA SER A 28 -8.56 -6.21 -3.15
C SER A 28 -7.77 -7.41 -2.69
N PHE A 29 -8.28 -8.61 -2.95
CA PHE A 29 -7.52 -9.84 -2.74
C PHE A 29 -6.44 -10.07 -3.80
N ALA A 30 -6.31 -9.19 -4.80
CA ALA A 30 -5.34 -9.34 -5.89
C ALA A 30 -3.89 -9.37 -5.39
N PHE A 31 -3.60 -8.64 -4.32
CA PHE A 31 -2.31 -8.70 -3.64
C PHE A 31 -2.51 -8.49 -2.15
N TYR A 32 -2.39 -9.58 -1.40
CA TYR A 32 -2.43 -9.61 0.06
C TYR A 32 -1.30 -10.50 0.55
N ARG A 33 -0.40 -9.96 1.36
CA ARG A 33 0.76 -10.66 1.89
C ARG A 33 0.95 -10.34 3.36
N LEU A 34 1.43 -11.34 4.07
CA LEU A 34 1.74 -11.25 5.49
C LEU A 34 3.24 -11.39 5.64
N PHE A 35 3.81 -10.63 6.55
CA PHE A 35 5.22 -10.70 6.89
C PHE A 35 5.41 -10.59 8.39
N TYR A 36 6.60 -10.95 8.86
CA TYR A 36 6.91 -11.09 10.27
C TYR A 36 8.04 -10.16 10.66
N GLY A 37 8.04 -9.73 11.91
CA GLY A 37 9.09 -8.91 12.51
C GLY A 37 8.91 -8.86 14.01
N ARG A 38 9.45 -7.81 14.62
CA ARG A 38 9.38 -7.59 16.06
C ARG A 38 9.04 -6.14 16.35
N ASP A 39 7.88 -5.92 16.96
CA ASP A 39 7.54 -4.68 17.62
C ASP A 39 8.50 -4.44 18.79
N THR A 40 9.05 -3.24 18.90
CA THR A 40 10.04 -2.90 19.94
C THR A 40 9.45 -2.86 21.34
N ALA A 41 8.16 -2.58 21.50
CA ALA A 41 7.44 -2.56 22.76
C ALA A 41 6.85 -3.94 23.12
N TYR A 42 6.25 -4.64 22.16
CA TYR A 42 5.43 -5.83 22.43
C TYR A 42 6.05 -7.16 21.97
N GLY A 43 7.17 -7.12 21.23
CA GLY A 43 7.87 -8.34 20.80
C GLY A 43 7.43 -8.85 19.42
N PRO A 44 7.55 -10.17 19.14
CA PRO A 44 7.30 -10.72 17.82
C PRO A 44 5.89 -10.40 17.32
N CYS A 45 5.77 -9.90 16.10
CA CYS A 45 4.49 -9.52 15.53
C CYS A 45 4.39 -9.87 14.04
N LYS A 46 3.15 -9.94 13.58
CA LYS A 46 2.78 -10.15 12.18
C LYS A 46 2.25 -8.84 11.62
N ALA A 47 2.62 -8.53 10.39
CA ALA A 47 2.18 -7.33 9.69
C ALA A 47 1.59 -7.69 8.33
N GLN A 48 0.94 -6.71 7.73
CA GLN A 48 0.19 -6.88 6.49
C GLN A 48 0.65 -5.89 5.42
N LEU A 49 0.74 -6.38 4.19
CA LEU A 49 0.90 -5.59 2.98
C LEU A 49 -0.22 -5.96 2.00
N GLU A 50 -0.98 -4.97 1.53
CA GLU A 50 -2.13 -5.16 0.65
C GLU A 50 -2.13 -4.12 -0.47
N LEU A 51 -2.58 -4.48 -1.66
CA LEU A 51 -2.80 -3.51 -2.73
C LEU A 51 -4.24 -2.98 -2.65
N SER A 52 -4.39 -1.67 -2.74
CA SER A 52 -5.72 -1.04 -2.89
C SER A 52 -6.44 -1.55 -4.15
N GLU A 53 -7.77 -1.52 -4.14
CA GLU A 53 -8.60 -1.93 -5.28
C GLU A 53 -8.29 -1.22 -6.58
N CYS A 54 -8.11 0.10 -6.51
CA CYS A 54 -7.72 0.91 -7.66
C CYS A 54 -6.28 0.65 -8.12
N ARG A 55 -5.51 -0.19 -7.39
CA ARG A 55 -4.11 -0.54 -7.65
C ARG A 55 -3.14 0.65 -7.65
N ARG A 56 -3.55 1.78 -7.05
CA ARG A 56 -2.76 3.02 -7.02
C ARG A 56 -1.96 3.22 -5.74
N ARG A 57 -2.19 2.38 -4.73
CA ARG A 57 -1.55 2.44 -3.41
C ARG A 57 -1.34 1.04 -2.84
N LEU A 58 -0.22 0.82 -2.16
CA LEU A 58 -0.07 -0.26 -1.18
C LEU A 58 -0.51 0.24 0.19
N ILE A 59 -1.12 -0.65 0.95
CA ILE A 59 -1.52 -0.46 2.34
C ILE A 59 -0.54 -1.27 3.18
N LEU A 60 0.27 -0.58 3.98
CA LEU A 60 1.18 -1.17 4.95
C LEU A 60 0.55 -1.08 6.33
N ARG A 61 0.34 -2.22 7.00
CA ARG A 61 -0.17 -2.28 8.39
C ARG A 61 0.85 -2.98 9.30
N PRO A 62 1.79 -2.23 9.90
CA PRO A 62 2.73 -2.80 10.87
C PRO A 62 1.97 -3.42 12.05
N GLY A 63 2.37 -4.62 12.48
CA GLY A 63 1.72 -5.36 13.56
C GLY A 63 0.23 -5.69 13.35
N CYS A 64 -0.32 -5.48 12.15
CA CYS A 64 -1.76 -5.49 11.88
C CYS A 64 -2.56 -4.50 12.78
N VAL A 65 -1.92 -3.41 13.22
CA VAL A 65 -2.52 -2.41 14.10
C VAL A 65 -3.07 -1.26 13.25
N TYR A 66 -4.40 -1.11 13.23
CA TYR A 66 -5.08 -0.10 12.40
C TYR A 66 -4.57 1.34 12.58
N PRO A 67 -4.32 1.84 13.82
CA PRO A 67 -3.80 3.19 14.02
C PRO A 67 -2.52 3.56 13.24
N PHE A 68 -1.68 2.58 12.92
CA PHE A 68 -0.40 2.76 12.22
C PHE A 68 -0.45 2.32 10.75
N ALA A 69 -1.64 2.02 10.23
CA ALA A 69 -1.81 1.68 8.82
C ALA A 69 -1.57 2.91 7.93
N VAL A 70 -0.72 2.76 6.92
CA VAL A 70 -0.35 3.83 5.99
C VAL A 70 -0.56 3.40 4.54
N LEU A 71 -0.85 4.39 3.69
CA LEU A 71 -0.98 4.28 2.25
C LEU A 71 0.32 4.73 1.60
N LEU A 72 0.84 3.90 0.71
CA LEU A 72 2.09 4.12 -0.02
C LEU A 72 1.80 4.15 -1.52
N ASP A 73 2.19 5.22 -2.20
CA ASP A 73 2.24 5.26 -3.65
C ASP A 73 3.48 4.57 -4.23
N ARG A 74 3.56 4.51 -5.56
CA ARG A 74 4.66 3.82 -6.24
C ARG A 74 6.04 4.39 -5.86
N ALA A 75 6.17 5.70 -5.71
CA ALA A 75 7.43 6.34 -5.38
C ALA A 75 7.79 6.05 -3.91
N GLU A 76 6.84 6.18 -3.00
CA GLU A 76 7.01 5.88 -1.57
C GLU A 76 7.41 4.43 -1.33
N VAL A 77 6.83 3.48 -2.06
CA VAL A 77 7.22 2.06 -1.98
C VAL A 77 8.65 1.86 -2.49
N LEU A 78 9.05 2.52 -3.58
CA LEU A 78 10.42 2.45 -4.09
C LEU A 78 11.43 3.00 -3.07
N PHE A 79 11.12 4.13 -2.43
CA PHE A 79 11.95 4.67 -1.34
C PHE A 79 12.03 3.71 -0.15
N LEU A 80 10.93 3.03 0.20
CA LEU A 80 10.94 2.05 1.27
C LEU A 80 11.84 0.85 0.93
N VAL A 81 11.81 0.37 -0.32
CA VAL A 81 12.71 -0.69 -0.82
C VAL A 81 14.18 -0.27 -0.68
N LEU A 82 14.54 0.91 -1.19
CA LEU A 82 15.92 1.42 -1.11
C LEU A 82 16.39 1.59 0.35
N GLY A 83 15.48 2.06 1.22
CA GLY A 83 15.79 2.24 2.63
C GLY A 83 16.07 0.91 3.34
N LEU A 84 15.22 -0.10 3.11
CA LEU A 84 15.39 -1.43 3.71
C LEU A 84 16.58 -2.20 3.14
N SER A 85 16.95 -1.95 1.89
CA SER A 85 18.19 -2.49 1.30
C SER A 85 19.45 -1.93 1.96
N GLY A 86 19.35 -0.79 2.67
CA GLY A 86 20.46 -0.13 3.35
C GLY A 86 21.17 0.91 2.49
N ASP A 87 20.61 1.24 1.33
CA ASP A 87 21.22 2.15 0.37
C ASP A 87 21.05 3.62 0.76
N VAL A 88 19.96 3.95 1.47
CA VAL A 88 19.62 5.34 1.84
C VAL A 88 18.89 5.40 3.17
N ARG A 89 19.16 6.42 3.99
CA ARG A 89 18.27 6.77 5.11
C ARG A 89 17.10 7.57 4.57
N ASN A 90 15.88 7.02 4.72
CA ASN A 90 14.68 7.61 4.16
C ASN A 90 13.68 7.96 5.25
N GLU A 91 13.19 9.20 5.20
CA GLU A 91 12.01 9.68 5.92
C GLU A 91 10.97 10.10 4.89
N LEU A 92 9.77 9.53 5.01
CA LEU A 92 8.64 9.77 4.14
C LEU A 92 7.51 10.36 4.95
N ARG A 93 6.76 11.30 4.35
CA ARG A 93 5.46 11.74 4.86
C ARG A 93 4.39 11.02 4.08
N VAL A 94 3.71 10.08 4.73
CA VAL A 94 2.76 9.18 4.08
C VAL A 94 1.35 9.42 4.60
N THR A 95 0.35 9.05 3.80
CA THR A 95 -1.06 9.19 4.20
C THR A 95 -1.44 8.05 5.13
N ARG A 96 -2.16 8.33 6.21
CA ARG A 96 -2.75 7.30 7.07
C ARG A 96 -3.97 6.68 6.39
N GLU A 97 -4.14 5.36 6.53
CA GLU A 97 -5.23 4.64 5.87
C GLU A 97 -6.61 5.08 6.39
N ARG A 98 -6.76 5.19 7.71
CA ARG A 98 -8.03 5.49 8.39
C ARG A 98 -7.81 6.39 9.61
N PRO A 99 -7.41 7.65 9.43
CA PRO A 99 -7.32 8.60 10.53
C PRO A 99 -8.72 8.85 11.12
N ARG A 100 -8.82 9.04 12.44
CA ARG A 100 -10.07 9.54 13.06
C ARG A 100 -10.27 11.02 12.72
N ALA A 101 -11.49 11.53 12.89
CA ALA A 101 -11.88 12.88 12.45
C ALA A 101 -11.03 14.01 13.08
N ASP A 102 -10.50 13.77 14.28
CA ASP A 102 -9.69 14.69 15.08
C ASP A 102 -8.19 14.36 15.04
N GLU A 103 -7.78 13.34 14.29
CA GLU A 103 -6.39 12.93 14.20
C GLU A 103 -5.69 13.46 12.93
N PRO A 104 -4.37 13.67 12.96
CA PRO A 104 -3.60 13.98 11.76
C PRO A 104 -3.80 12.93 10.66
N THR A 105 -3.94 13.38 9.42
CA THR A 105 -4.08 12.50 8.24
C THR A 105 -2.74 11.99 7.71
N VAL A 106 -1.64 12.62 8.10
CA VAL A 106 -0.27 12.31 7.67
C VAL A 106 0.48 11.65 8.82
N ALA A 107 1.28 10.64 8.48
CA ALA A 107 2.26 10.02 9.39
C ALA A 107 3.68 10.17 8.81
N GLY A 108 4.67 10.25 9.69
CA GLY A 108 6.06 10.01 9.33
C GLY A 108 6.31 8.51 9.22
N LEU A 109 6.98 8.09 8.16
CA LEU A 109 7.45 6.73 7.93
C LEU A 109 8.97 6.77 7.72
N THR A 110 9.74 6.14 8.61
CA THR A 110 11.20 6.10 8.50
C THR A 110 11.71 4.67 8.44
N VAL A 111 12.85 4.50 7.77
CA VAL A 111 13.69 3.30 7.93
C VAL A 111 14.86 3.65 8.83
N GLU A 112 14.98 2.96 9.95
CA GLU A 112 15.92 3.31 11.02
C GLU A 112 16.59 2.10 11.65
N GLN A 113 17.79 2.33 12.18
CA GLN A 113 18.60 1.32 12.82
C GLN A 113 18.26 1.22 14.32
N HIS A 114 17.88 0.02 14.76
CA HIS A 114 17.59 -0.35 16.14
C HIS A 114 18.56 -1.41 16.62
N GLY A 115 19.67 -0.96 17.22
CA GLY A 115 20.78 -1.83 17.58
C GLY A 115 21.38 -2.49 16.33
N ARG A 116 21.27 -3.82 16.23
CA ARG A 116 21.77 -4.60 15.08
C ARG A 116 20.71 -4.84 14.00
N ARG A 117 19.48 -4.34 14.16
CA ARG A 117 18.37 -4.57 13.25
C ARG A 117 17.95 -3.28 12.56
N LEU A 118 17.55 -3.38 11.30
CA LEU A 118 16.81 -2.32 10.64
C LEU A 118 15.32 -2.49 10.95
N GLY A 119 14.61 -1.38 11.01
CA GLY A 119 13.17 -1.36 11.25
C GLY A 119 12.48 -0.25 10.47
N ILE A 120 11.16 -0.38 10.43
CA ILE A 120 10.26 0.66 9.95
C ILE A 120 9.60 1.28 11.18
N ALA A 121 9.62 2.61 11.27
CA ALA A 121 8.88 3.34 12.27
C ALA A 121 7.79 4.19 11.63
N VAL A 122 6.59 4.13 12.21
CA VAL A 122 5.44 4.95 11.85
C VAL A 122 5.11 5.86 13.03
N ARG A 123 5.06 7.17 12.78
CA ARG A 123 4.86 8.20 13.80
C ARG A 123 3.77 9.18 13.41
N TRP A 124 2.91 9.55 14.34
CA TRP A 124 1.95 10.63 14.17
C TRP A 124 1.52 11.17 15.53
N GLY A 125 1.48 12.50 15.69
CA GLY A 125 1.24 13.10 17.00
C GLY A 125 2.27 12.63 18.04
N ASP A 126 1.78 12.09 19.16
CA ASP A 126 2.57 11.46 20.22
C ASP A 126 2.66 9.92 20.08
N GLN A 127 2.05 9.36 19.03
CA GLN A 127 2.01 7.92 18.80
C GLN A 127 3.18 7.46 17.95
N GLU A 128 3.78 6.35 18.33
CA GLU A 128 4.87 5.69 17.62
C GLU A 128 4.67 4.18 17.61
N MET A 129 4.98 3.56 16.48
CA MET A 129 5.20 2.12 16.39
C MET A 129 6.48 1.86 15.60
N VAL A 130 7.34 1.00 16.15
CA VAL A 130 8.57 0.56 15.49
C VAL A 130 8.55 -0.95 15.34
N MET A 131 8.69 -1.42 14.09
CA MET A 131 8.82 -2.83 13.77
C MET A 131 10.21 -3.10 13.19
N THR A 132 10.97 -3.96 13.86
CA THR A 132 12.34 -4.34 13.47
C THR A 132 12.37 -5.72 12.83
N PHE A 133 13.38 -5.95 11.99
CA PHE A 133 13.50 -7.17 11.19
C PHE A 133 14.86 -7.85 11.41
N SER A 134 14.88 -9.18 11.38
CA SER A 134 16.11 -9.92 11.09
C SER A 134 16.54 -9.68 9.63
N PRO A 135 17.79 -10.00 9.25
CA PRO A 135 18.24 -9.90 7.86
C PRO A 135 17.31 -10.64 6.88
N GLU A 136 16.90 -11.86 7.23
CA GLU A 136 16.04 -12.71 6.39
C GLU A 136 14.62 -12.14 6.28
N GLN A 137 14.08 -11.62 7.39
CA GLN A 137 12.76 -10.96 7.40
C GLN A 137 12.76 -9.69 6.53
N ARG A 138 13.86 -8.93 6.58
CA ARG A 138 14.06 -7.72 5.78
C ARG A 138 14.13 -8.05 4.30
N GLU A 139 14.91 -9.05 3.91
CA GLU A 139 14.99 -9.52 2.51
C GLU A 139 13.62 -9.98 2.00
N ALA A 140 12.90 -10.78 2.78
CA ALA A 140 11.55 -11.20 2.45
C ALA A 140 10.60 -10.00 2.26
N LEU A 141 10.67 -9.00 3.14
CA LEU A 141 9.85 -7.79 3.01
C LEU A 141 10.20 -6.99 1.74
N VAL A 142 11.48 -6.84 1.41
CA VAL A 142 11.92 -6.17 0.17
C VAL A 142 11.36 -6.88 -1.05
N GLU A 143 11.39 -8.20 -1.11
CA GLU A 143 10.82 -8.97 -2.22
C GLU A 143 9.30 -8.82 -2.31
N LEU A 144 8.59 -8.76 -1.18
CA LEU A 144 7.15 -8.48 -1.15
C LEU A 144 6.84 -7.07 -1.67
N LEU A 145 7.63 -6.06 -1.29
CA LEU A 145 7.45 -4.69 -1.77
C LEU A 145 7.71 -4.58 -3.28
N ARG A 146 8.74 -5.26 -3.80
CA ARG A 146 9.03 -5.36 -5.24
C ARG A 146 7.89 -6.05 -6.01
N ALA A 147 7.36 -7.15 -5.48
CA ALA A 147 6.20 -7.81 -6.06
C ALA A 147 4.97 -6.89 -6.06
N GLY A 148 4.76 -6.12 -4.99
CA GLY A 148 3.71 -5.11 -4.93
C GLY A 148 3.90 -3.99 -5.97
N LEU A 149 5.13 -3.49 -6.14
CA LEU A 149 5.50 -2.48 -7.15
C LEU A 149 5.15 -2.92 -8.58
N ALA A 150 5.41 -4.18 -8.91
CA ALA A 150 5.11 -4.75 -10.22
C ALA A 150 3.60 -4.78 -10.54
N MET A 151 2.74 -4.69 -9.52
CA MET A 151 1.28 -4.71 -9.67
C MET A 151 0.66 -3.33 -9.86
N PHE A 152 1.41 -2.23 -9.65
CA PHE A 152 0.92 -0.89 -9.95
C PHE A 152 0.76 -0.73 -11.47
N PRO A 153 -0.31 -0.07 -11.94
CA PRO A 153 -0.46 0.23 -13.35
C PRO A 153 0.70 1.10 -13.83
N LEU A 154 1.17 0.84 -15.04
CA LEU A 154 2.15 1.70 -15.70
C LEU A 154 1.56 3.10 -15.91
N PRO A 155 2.38 4.15 -15.84
CA PRO A 155 1.92 5.49 -16.20
C PRO A 155 1.37 5.48 -17.64
N PRO A 156 0.27 6.20 -17.92
CA PRO A 156 -0.23 6.33 -19.28
C PRO A 156 0.85 7.02 -20.14
N GLY A 157 1.48 6.25 -21.04
CA GLY A 157 2.60 6.70 -21.87
C GLY A 157 3.66 5.63 -22.15
N GLU A 158 3.72 4.56 -21.35
CA GLU A 158 4.59 3.39 -21.57
C GLU A 158 3.78 2.17 -22.03
N GLN A 159 2.91 2.34 -23.04
CA GLN A 159 2.50 1.16 -23.81
C GLN A 159 3.64 0.83 -24.78
N PRO A 160 4.12 -0.43 -24.85
CA PRO A 160 5.08 -0.80 -25.87
C PRO A 160 4.41 -0.52 -27.22
N SER A 161 4.98 0.41 -27.98
CA SER A 161 4.55 0.68 -29.35
C SER A 161 4.50 -0.65 -30.09
N GLU A 162 3.32 -1.06 -30.54
CA GLU A 162 3.20 -2.18 -31.45
C GLU A 162 4.14 -1.91 -32.64
N PRO A 163 4.95 -2.90 -33.07
CA PRO A 163 5.80 -2.72 -34.23
C PRO A 163 4.90 -2.40 -35.41
N THR A 164 4.94 -1.15 -35.87
CA THR A 164 4.23 -0.69 -37.05
C THR A 164 4.74 -1.51 -38.22
N ALA A 165 3.94 -2.47 -38.69
CA ALA A 165 4.25 -3.23 -39.89
C ALA A 165 4.40 -2.26 -41.06
N SER A 166 5.62 -2.15 -41.57
CA SER A 166 5.94 -1.37 -42.75
C SER A 166 5.18 -1.96 -43.94
N PRO A 167 4.36 -1.18 -44.68
CA PRO A 167 3.71 -1.70 -45.87
C PRO A 167 4.78 -1.97 -46.94
N ALA A 168 4.87 -3.21 -47.39
CA ALA A 168 5.69 -3.59 -48.52
C ALA A 168 5.20 -2.87 -49.79
N GLU A 169 6.11 -2.16 -50.47
CA GLU A 169 5.87 -1.63 -51.82
C GLU A 169 5.52 -2.78 -52.79
N PRO A 170 4.52 -2.59 -53.67
CA PRO A 170 4.28 -3.53 -54.76
C PRO A 170 5.35 -3.33 -55.84
N ALA A 171 6.07 -4.40 -56.17
CA ALA A 171 6.96 -4.44 -57.33
C ALA A 171 6.14 -4.28 -58.62
N ALA A 172 6.66 -3.44 -59.52
CA ALA A 172 6.14 -3.16 -60.86
C ALA A 172 6.44 -4.29 -61.85
#